data_AF-A0A1G4Q9Z7-F1
#
_entry.id   AF-A0A1G4Q9Z7-F1
#
_cell.length_a   1.000
_cell.length_b   1.000
_cell.length_c   1.000
_cell.angle_alpha   90.00
_cell.angle_beta   90.00
_cell.angle_gamma   90.00
#
_symmetry.space_group_name_H-M   'P 1'
#
loop_
_entity.id
_entity.type
_entity.pdbx_description
1 polymer ?
#
loop_
_entity_poly.entity_id
_entity_poly.type
_entity_poly.pdbx_seq_one_letter_code
_entity_poly.pdbx_strand_id
1 'polypeptide(L)'
;MAEQQSTLFRKEALQKITAPEQLTDYLKVTNPGIWLVLIAVIVLLIGLFAWCIVGKLETVNPCIASVKDGTAQIYVTDTTKGEVTEGMTVRIDGHDFTINRVDRDDYGRMTAYAPVNVNNGSYNVDVIVESISPIKFLID
;
A
#
# COMPACT_ATOMS: atom_id res chain seq x y z
N MET A 1 80.63 -6.80 -24.04
CA MET A 1 79.75 -6.22 -23.01
C MET A 1 78.59 -5.52 -23.69
N ALA A 2 77.53 -6.25 -24.06
CA ALA A 2 76.26 -5.69 -24.57
C ALA A 2 75.14 -6.76 -24.67
N GLU A 3 75.44 -8.06 -24.57
CA GLU A 3 74.46 -9.10 -24.90
C GLU A 3 73.72 -9.72 -23.69
N GLN A 4 74.21 -9.58 -22.45
CA GLN A 4 73.57 -10.22 -21.27
C GLN A 4 72.36 -9.46 -20.69
N GLN A 5 72.13 -8.20 -21.07
CA GLN A 5 71.01 -7.41 -20.55
C GLN A 5 69.68 -7.80 -21.22
N SER A 6 69.70 -8.11 -22.53
CA SER A 6 68.48 -8.41 -23.31
C SER A 6 67.75 -9.69 -22.87
N THR A 7 68.49 -10.67 -22.34
CA THR A 7 67.92 -11.96 -21.91
C THR A 7 67.34 -11.92 -20.50
N LEU A 8 67.83 -11.00 -19.64
CA LEU A 8 67.30 -10.81 -18.28
C LEU A 8 66.00 -9.98 -18.29
N PHE A 9 65.91 -8.94 -19.13
CA PHE A 9 64.67 -8.16 -19.28
C PHE A 9 63.55 -8.94 -19.97
N ARG A 10 63.89 -9.94 -20.80
CA ARG A 10 62.89 -10.83 -21.42
C ARG A 10 62.26 -11.78 -20.42
N LYS A 11 62.97 -12.16 -19.35
CA LYS A 11 62.43 -13.05 -18.30
C LYS A 11 61.49 -12.31 -17.34
N GLU A 12 61.79 -11.06 -17.01
CA GLU A 12 60.86 -10.24 -16.20
C GLU A 12 59.60 -9.84 -16.99
N ALA A 13 59.73 -9.53 -18.29
CA ALA A 13 58.59 -9.26 -19.15
C ALA A 13 57.71 -10.51 -19.38
N LEU A 14 58.29 -11.71 -19.41
CA LEU A 14 57.53 -12.97 -19.48
C LEU A 14 56.91 -13.39 -18.14
N GLN A 15 57.50 -13.05 -17.00
CA GLN A 15 56.89 -13.33 -15.68
C GLN A 15 55.70 -12.42 -15.38
N LYS A 16 55.65 -11.21 -15.97
CA LYS A 16 54.52 -10.28 -15.81
C LYS A 16 53.28 -10.60 -16.66
N ILE A 17 53.35 -11.63 -17.50
CA ILE A 17 52.18 -12.13 -18.26
C ILE A 17 51.41 -13.18 -17.43
N THR A 18 51.99 -13.67 -16.33
CA THR A 18 51.36 -14.64 -15.42
C THR A 18 50.75 -13.95 -14.20
N ALA A 19 49.98 -12.87 -14.41
CA ALA A 19 49.03 -12.39 -13.41
C ALA A 19 47.90 -11.55 -14.02
N PRO A 20 47.11 -12.06 -15.00
CA PRO A 20 45.72 -11.64 -15.12
C PRO A 20 44.86 -12.37 -14.07
N GLU A 21 45.41 -12.70 -12.89
CA GLU A 21 44.72 -13.47 -11.84
C GLU A 21 43.72 -12.62 -11.04
N GLN A 22 43.52 -11.34 -11.38
CA GLN A 22 42.69 -10.45 -10.56
C GLN A 22 41.80 -9.47 -11.36
N LEU A 23 41.72 -9.59 -12.69
CA LEU A 23 40.64 -8.92 -13.47
C LEU A 23 39.46 -9.86 -13.75
N THR A 24 39.72 -11.16 -13.79
CA THR A 24 38.66 -12.17 -13.96
C THR A 24 37.95 -12.48 -12.64
N ASP A 25 38.52 -12.13 -11.49
CA ASP A 25 37.90 -12.42 -10.18
C ASP A 25 36.79 -11.41 -9.78
N TYR A 26 36.65 -10.30 -10.52
CA TYR A 26 35.44 -9.46 -10.45
C TYR A 26 34.33 -9.97 -11.39
N LEU A 27 34.71 -10.82 -12.36
CA LEU A 27 33.84 -11.67 -13.16
C LEU A 27 33.73 -13.09 -12.60
N LYS A 28 34.24 -13.34 -11.39
CA LYS A 28 33.76 -14.47 -10.58
C LYS A 28 32.42 -14.06 -10.01
N VAL A 29 31.49 -13.99 -10.97
CA VAL A 29 30.07 -14.27 -10.91
C VAL A 29 29.54 -13.94 -9.54
N THR A 30 28.95 -12.74 -9.43
CA THR A 30 27.89 -12.40 -8.49
C THR A 30 27.49 -13.65 -7.72
N ASN A 31 28.09 -13.82 -6.53
CA ASN A 31 28.02 -15.04 -5.75
C ASN A 31 26.57 -15.56 -5.82
N PRO A 32 26.27 -16.83 -6.20
CA PRO A 32 24.89 -17.29 -6.40
C PRO A 32 23.97 -17.00 -5.20
N GLY A 33 24.54 -16.83 -4.00
CA GLY A 33 23.83 -16.30 -2.82
C GLY A 33 23.29 -14.87 -2.98
N ILE A 34 24.00 -13.94 -3.62
CA ILE A 34 23.54 -12.57 -3.90
C ILE A 34 22.33 -12.58 -4.84
N TRP A 35 22.31 -13.49 -5.82
CA TRP A 35 21.16 -13.62 -6.72
C TRP A 35 19.93 -14.16 -6.00
N LEU A 36 20.11 -15.10 -5.07
CA LEU A 36 19.05 -15.56 -4.17
C LEU A 36 18.52 -14.45 -3.25
N VAL A 37 19.42 -13.64 -2.68
CA VAL A 37 19.03 -12.47 -1.87
C VAL A 37 18.29 -11.43 -2.72
N LEU A 38 18.77 -11.17 -3.94
CA LEU A 38 18.10 -10.25 -4.88
C LEU A 38 16.69 -10.74 -5.23
N ILE A 39 16.52 -12.03 -5.50
CA ILE A 39 15.20 -12.64 -5.74
C ILE A 39 14.33 -12.50 -4.49
N ALA A 40 14.85 -12.77 -3.30
CA ALA A 40 14.11 -12.63 -2.06
C ALA A 40 13.61 -11.19 -1.86
N VAL A 41 14.45 -10.19 -2.14
CA VAL A 41 14.07 -8.77 -2.09
C VAL A 41 13.02 -8.44 -3.16
N ILE A 42 13.19 -8.91 -4.39
CA ILE A 42 12.21 -8.68 -5.47
C ILE A 42 10.86 -9.31 -5.11
N VAL A 43 10.83 -10.54 -4.61
CA VAL A 43 9.60 -11.22 -4.18
C VAL A 43 8.93 -10.48 -3.02
N LEU A 44 9.72 -10.01 -2.05
CA LEU A 44 9.21 -9.21 -0.93
C LEU A 44 8.60 -7.90 -1.42
N LEU A 45 9.26 -7.21 -2.35
CA LEU A 45 8.75 -5.98 -2.96
C LEU A 45 7.45 -6.25 -3.72
N ILE A 46 7.40 -7.29 -4.54
CA ILE A 46 6.17 -7.66 -5.28
C ILE A 46 5.04 -7.97 -4.30
N GLY A 47 5.31 -8.71 -3.23
CA GLY A 47 4.32 -9.01 -2.19
C GLY A 47 3.81 -7.74 -1.50
N LEU A 48 4.71 -6.81 -1.19
CA LEU A 48 4.37 -5.52 -0.58
C LEU A 48 3.56 -4.66 -1.55
N PHE A 49 3.97 -4.55 -2.82
CA PHE A 49 3.22 -3.80 -3.84
C PHE A 49 1.84 -4.41 -4.10
N ALA A 50 1.75 -5.74 -4.25
CA ALA A 50 0.48 -6.43 -4.39
C ALA A 50 -0.43 -6.18 -3.18
N TRP A 51 0.13 -6.24 -1.96
CA TRP A 51 -0.60 -5.94 -0.75
C TRP A 51 -1.01 -4.46 -0.65
N CYS A 52 -0.18 -3.51 -1.10
CA CYS A 52 -0.54 -2.09 -1.14
C CYS A 52 -1.63 -1.76 -2.17
N ILE A 53 -1.72 -2.54 -3.26
CA ILE A 53 -2.77 -2.39 -4.28
C ILE A 53 -4.08 -3.02 -3.79
N VAL A 54 -4.01 -4.20 -3.17
CA VAL A 54 -5.20 -4.99 -2.78
C VAL A 54 -5.73 -4.58 -1.40
N GLY A 55 -4.86 -4.15 -0.49
CA GLY A 55 -5.24 -3.72 0.85
C GLY A 55 -5.99 -2.40 0.80
N LYS A 56 -7.26 -2.40 1.23
CA LYS A 56 -7.98 -1.18 1.58
C LYS A 56 -8.09 -1.16 3.10
N LEU A 57 -7.52 -0.14 3.74
CA LEU A 57 -7.82 0.13 5.15
C LEU A 57 -9.04 1.04 5.17
N GLU A 58 -10.17 0.46 5.54
CA GLU A 58 -11.42 1.18 5.75
C GLU A 58 -11.54 1.52 7.25
N THR A 59 -11.61 2.81 7.58
CA THR A 59 -11.97 3.26 8.92
C THR A 59 -13.49 3.32 8.98
N VAL A 60 -14.07 2.48 9.85
CA VAL A 60 -15.53 2.40 10.03
C VAL A 60 -15.98 2.99 11.37
N ASN A 61 -17.08 3.74 11.31
CA ASN A 61 -17.77 4.29 12.46
C ASN A 61 -19.09 3.56 12.66
N PRO A 62 -19.22 2.73 13.70
CA PRO A 62 -20.48 2.04 13.99
C PRO A 62 -21.52 3.09 14.43
N CYS A 63 -22.62 3.14 13.71
CA CYS A 63 -23.73 4.07 13.92
C CYS A 63 -25.05 3.31 13.90
N ILE A 64 -26.12 3.96 14.38
CA ILE A 64 -27.48 3.44 14.29
C ILE A 64 -28.20 4.20 13.18
N ALA A 65 -28.74 3.46 12.22
CA ALA A 65 -29.61 4.03 11.19
C ALA A 65 -31.05 3.56 11.37
N SER A 66 -31.99 4.47 11.12
CA SER A 66 -33.41 4.15 10.98
C SER A 66 -33.82 4.33 9.53
N VAL A 67 -34.26 3.24 8.91
CA VAL A 67 -34.74 3.24 7.52
C VAL A 67 -36.22 3.51 7.53
N LYS A 68 -36.62 4.56 6.81
CA LYS A 68 -38.01 4.94 6.60
C LYS A 68 -38.22 5.38 5.15
N ASP A 69 -39.22 4.79 4.50
CA ASP A 69 -39.65 5.15 3.14
C ASP A 69 -38.51 5.07 2.10
N GLY A 70 -37.65 4.05 2.22
CA GLY A 70 -36.50 3.84 1.34
C GLY A 70 -35.34 4.82 1.56
N THR A 71 -35.32 5.52 2.69
CA THR A 71 -34.19 6.39 3.10
C THR A 71 -33.68 5.97 4.47
N ALA A 72 -32.40 5.68 4.57
CA ALA A 72 -31.70 5.46 5.82
C ALA A 72 -31.33 6.81 6.44
N GLN A 73 -31.81 7.05 7.67
CA GLN A 73 -31.45 8.19 8.50
C GLN A 73 -30.44 7.73 9.54
N ILE A 74 -29.20 8.19 9.42
CA ILE A 74 -28.07 7.74 10.22
C ILE A 74 -27.80 8.81 11.27
N TYR A 75 -27.96 8.46 12.55
CA TYR A 75 -27.66 9.36 13.65
C TYR A 75 -26.19 9.23 14.04
N VAL A 76 -25.43 10.31 13.87
CA VAL A 76 -24.02 10.33 14.24
C VAL A 76 -23.90 10.74 15.70
N THR A 77 -23.74 9.75 16.58
CA THR A 77 -23.56 9.98 18.03
C THR A 77 -22.11 10.21 18.43
N ASP A 78 -21.17 9.79 17.59
CA ASP A 78 -19.74 9.87 17.89
C ASP A 78 -18.95 10.37 16.66
N THR A 79 -18.45 11.59 16.75
CA THR A 79 -17.65 12.26 15.69
C THR A 79 -16.15 12.09 15.92
N THR A 80 -15.72 11.38 16.95
CA THR A 80 -14.29 11.30 17.32
C THR A 80 -13.42 10.62 16.28
N LYS A 81 -14.02 9.84 15.38
CA LYS A 81 -13.33 9.07 14.32
C LYS A 81 -13.41 9.71 12.93
N GLY A 82 -13.94 10.93 12.81
CA GLY A 82 -14.07 11.62 11.53
C GLY A 82 -15.46 12.23 11.34
N GLU A 83 -15.51 13.34 10.59
CA GLU A 83 -16.75 14.04 10.27
C GLU A 83 -17.48 13.36 9.12
N VAL A 84 -18.76 13.05 9.31
CA VAL A 84 -19.57 12.39 8.28
C VAL A 84 -19.97 13.42 7.23
N THR A 85 -19.57 13.19 5.97
CA THR A 85 -19.81 14.11 4.84
C THR A 85 -20.56 13.39 3.72
N GLU A 86 -21.20 14.16 2.85
CA GLU A 86 -21.82 13.66 1.60
C GLU A 86 -20.80 12.91 0.73
N GLY A 87 -21.25 11.85 0.05
CA GLY A 87 -20.41 10.98 -0.76
C GLY A 87 -19.75 9.84 0.02
N MET A 88 -19.81 9.83 1.35
CA MET A 88 -19.34 8.70 2.15
C MET A 88 -20.21 7.45 1.94
N THR A 89 -19.59 6.28 2.11
CA THR A 89 -20.27 4.98 1.96
C THR A 89 -20.80 4.52 3.30
N VAL A 90 -22.06 4.12 3.35
CA VAL A 90 -22.69 3.47 4.50
C VAL A 90 -22.99 2.02 4.13
N ARG A 91 -22.54 1.09 4.98
CA ARG A 91 -22.81 -0.34 4.82
C ARG A 91 -23.97 -0.74 5.72
N ILE A 92 -25.05 -1.23 5.10
CA ILE A 92 -26.24 -1.73 5.79
C ILE A 92 -26.47 -3.18 5.35
N ASP A 93 -26.39 -4.11 6.30
CA ASP A 93 -26.64 -5.55 6.04
C ASP A 93 -25.79 -6.12 4.88
N GLY A 94 -24.54 -5.65 4.75
CA GLY A 94 -23.62 -6.06 3.68
C GLY A 94 -23.82 -5.36 2.33
N HIS A 95 -24.79 -4.44 2.23
CA HIS A 95 -24.99 -3.60 1.06
C HIS A 95 -24.41 -2.21 1.26
N ASP A 96 -23.65 -1.74 0.27
CA ASP A 96 -23.02 -0.43 0.28
C ASP A 96 -23.97 0.59 -0.37
N PHE A 97 -24.24 1.67 0.36
CA PHE A 97 -25.04 2.81 -0.09
C PHE A 97 -24.24 4.10 0.08
N THR A 98 -24.61 5.15 -0.65
CA THR A 98 -23.93 6.44 -0.58
C THR A 98 -24.78 7.45 0.17
N ILE A 99 -24.15 8.15 1.11
CA ILE A 99 -24.75 9.29 1.79
C ILE A 99 -24.90 10.43 0.79
N ASN A 100 -26.13 10.86 0.54
CA ASN A 100 -26.43 11.92 -0.43
C ASN A 100 -26.64 13.28 0.24
N ARG A 101 -26.85 13.31 1.56
CA ARG A 101 -27.15 14.53 2.30
C ARG A 101 -26.75 14.37 3.75
N VAL A 102 -26.19 15.43 4.33
CA VAL A 102 -25.91 15.50 5.77
C VAL A 102 -26.52 16.78 6.33
N ASP A 103 -27.41 16.66 7.30
CA ASP A 103 -27.97 17.79 8.03
C ASP A 103 -27.34 17.90 9.42
N ARG A 104 -27.25 19.13 9.92
CA ARG A 104 -26.88 19.42 11.30
C ARG A 104 -28.01 20.18 11.98
N ASP A 105 -28.45 19.69 13.13
CA ASP A 105 -29.49 20.36 13.91
C ASP A 105 -28.93 21.53 14.74
N ASP A 106 -29.83 22.32 15.33
CA ASP A 106 -29.49 23.45 16.20
C ASP A 106 -28.73 23.06 17.47
N TYR A 107 -28.75 21.77 17.83
CA TYR A 107 -28.00 21.18 18.94
C TYR A 107 -26.63 20.65 18.50
N GLY A 108 -26.26 20.83 17.23
CA GLY A 108 -25.00 20.43 16.66
C GLY A 108 -24.89 18.94 16.32
N ARG A 109 -25.97 18.17 16.42
CA ARG A 109 -26.03 16.74 16.06
C ARG A 109 -26.13 16.59 14.55
N MET A 110 -25.43 15.60 14.01
CA MET A 110 -25.44 15.32 12.58
C MET A 110 -26.35 14.14 12.26
N THR A 111 -27.17 14.32 11.23
CA THR A 111 -28.01 13.27 10.65
C THR A 111 -27.68 13.13 9.18
N ALA A 112 -27.17 11.96 8.79
CA ALA A 112 -26.88 11.65 7.40
C ALA A 112 -28.04 10.88 6.77
N TYR A 113 -28.28 11.11 5.48
CA TYR A 113 -29.33 10.47 4.70
C TYR A 113 -28.70 9.69 3.55
N ALA A 114 -29.11 8.44 3.41
CA ALA A 114 -28.73 7.59 2.27
C ALA A 114 -29.99 6.94 1.69
N PRO A 115 -30.24 7.04 0.37
CA PRO A 115 -31.32 6.29 -0.27
C PRO A 115 -30.95 4.81 -0.28
N VAL A 116 -31.84 3.97 0.22
CA VAL A 116 -31.62 2.54 0.42
C VAL A 116 -32.81 1.73 -0.04
N ASN A 117 -32.55 0.53 -0.55
CA ASN A 117 -33.60 -0.42 -0.93
C ASN A 117 -33.65 -1.57 0.07
N VAL A 118 -33.86 -1.24 1.34
CA VAL A 118 -34.02 -2.20 2.44
C VAL A 118 -35.34 -1.92 3.17
N ASN A 119 -35.83 -2.92 3.88
CA ASN A 119 -37.08 -2.79 4.63
C ASN A 119 -36.99 -1.70 5.70
N ASN A 120 -38.14 -1.11 6.05
CA ASN A 120 -38.20 -0.16 7.15
C ASN A 120 -37.83 -0.85 8.47
N GLY A 121 -36.95 -0.23 9.24
CA GLY A 121 -36.41 -0.82 10.46
C GLY A 121 -35.21 -0.05 11.00
N SER A 122 -34.77 -0.44 12.19
CA SER A 122 -33.52 0.06 12.76
C SER A 122 -32.39 -0.93 12.48
N TYR A 123 -31.29 -0.42 11.96
CA TYR A 123 -30.13 -1.22 11.56
C TYR A 123 -28.87 -0.67 12.24
N ASN A 124 -27.99 -1.59 12.64
CA ASN A 124 -26.61 -1.22 12.92
C ASN A 124 -25.91 -1.02 11.58
N VAL A 125 -25.28 0.13 11.41
CA VAL A 125 -24.64 0.51 10.15
C VAL A 125 -23.21 0.91 10.39
N ASP A 126 -22.34 0.57 9.44
CA ASP A 126 -20.96 1.00 9.45
C ASP A 126 -20.79 2.10 8.42
N VAL A 127 -20.52 3.32 8.89
CA VAL A 127 -20.19 4.44 8.01
C VAL A 127 -18.69 4.41 7.74
N ILE A 128 -18.30 4.24 6.48
CA ILE A 128 -16.91 4.28 6.04
C ILE A 128 -16.52 5.76 5.93
N VAL A 129 -15.82 6.26 6.94
CA VAL A 129 -15.41 7.67 7.02
C VAL A 129 -14.10 7.93 6.30
N GLU A 130 -13.21 6.95 6.28
CA GLU A 130 -11.96 7.02 5.54
C GLU A 130 -11.71 5.70 4.84
N SER A 131 -11.26 5.76 3.59
CA SER A 131 -10.74 4.62 2.86
C SER A 131 -9.36 5.01 2.35
N ILE A 132 -8.32 4.45 2.96
CA ILE A 132 -6.94 4.72 2.57
C ILE A 132 -6.41 3.50 1.83
N SER A 133 -6.07 3.70 0.56
CA SER A 133 -5.23 2.77 -0.18
C SER A 133 -3.77 3.01 0.21
N PRO A 134 -3.03 2.03 0.75
CA PRO A 134 -1.65 2.17 1.19
C PRO A 134 -0.71 2.75 0.11
N ILE A 135 -1.04 2.56 -1.17
CA ILE A 135 -0.29 3.12 -2.29
C ILE A 135 -0.26 4.65 -2.30
N LYS A 136 -1.28 5.33 -1.74
CA LYS A 136 -1.30 6.79 -1.62
C LYS A 136 -0.17 7.30 -0.72
N PHE A 137 0.20 6.58 0.35
CA PHE A 137 1.29 6.97 1.24
C PHE A 137 2.68 6.92 0.59
N LEU A 138 2.83 6.27 -0.56
CA LEU A 138 4.11 6.16 -1.29
C LEU A 138 4.27 7.19 -2.41
N ILE A 139 3.19 7.88 -2.81
CA ILE A 139 3.16 8.77 -3.98
C ILE A 139 2.93 10.24 -3.57
N ASP A 140 2.57 10.49 -2.31
CA ASP A 140 2.34 11.82 -1.73
C ASP A 140 3.59 12.37 -1.01
#